data_AF-A0A961GUV3-F1
#
_entry.id   AF-A0A961GUV3-F1
#
_cell.length_a   1.000
_cell.length_b   1.000
_cell.length_c   1.000
_cell.angle_alpha   90.00
_cell.angle_beta   90.00
_cell.angle_gamma   90.00
#
_symmetry.space_group_name_H-M   'P 1'
#
loop_
_entity.id
_entity.type
_entity.pdbx_description
1 polymer ?
#
loop_
_entity_poly.entity_id
_entity_poly.type
_entity_poly.pdbx_seq_one_letter_code
_entity_poly.pdbx_strand_id
1 'polypeptide(L)'
;MQTIRALLMGRFSAQPAWALLTEVFIGIGWLRAAVEKLIDPAWWTGQVVTDFVESHLDSSVGWYSAFASEFVVPAATVVALVVVVAQLVAAAGLISGRRLGAAIGIGIFLNLNFMAAGAVNPSAFYLLAQGSLLLWMAERRPTLAARRGLGIAALVAGGVGLISLPFVSTLHPALVIDDPAVMFVTGGILTVLACFRAGVSVASARQRHNPSSEP
;
A
#
# COMPACT_ATOMS: atom_id res chain seq x y z
N MET A 1 7.37 -8.61 33.07
CA MET A 1 6.31 -9.41 32.40
C MET A 1 4.92 -8.74 32.37
N GLN A 2 4.46 -8.03 33.41
CA GLN A 2 3.13 -7.38 33.41
C GLN A 2 2.91 -6.37 32.27
N THR A 3 3.91 -5.58 31.90
CA THR A 3 3.81 -4.56 30.83
C THR A 3 3.65 -5.18 29.44
N ILE A 4 4.36 -6.27 29.14
CA ILE A 4 4.25 -6.97 27.84
C ILE A 4 2.87 -7.62 27.71
N ARG A 5 2.37 -8.22 28.80
CA ARG A 5 1.03 -8.82 28.83
C ARG A 5 -0.06 -7.78 28.60
N ALA A 6 0.04 -6.62 29.25
CA ALA A 6 -0.92 -5.52 29.05
C ALA A 6 -0.90 -4.98 27.61
N LEU A 7 0.28 -4.83 27.01
CA LEU A 7 0.43 -4.41 25.61
C LEU A 7 -0.17 -5.43 24.63
N LEU A 8 0.08 -6.72 24.86
CA LEU A 8 -0.48 -7.79 24.03
C LEU A 8 -2.01 -7.84 24.19
N MET A 9 -2.52 -7.93 25.42
CA MET A 9 -3.97 -8.01 25.67
C MET A 9 -4.73 -6.77 25.16
N GLY A 10 -4.13 -5.57 25.22
CA GLY A 10 -4.69 -4.36 24.63
C GLY A 10 -4.78 -4.42 23.10
N ARG A 11 -3.76 -4.97 22.43
CA ARG A 11 -3.77 -5.14 20.96
C ARG A 11 -4.85 -6.10 20.49
N PHE A 12 -5.01 -7.25 21.17
CA PHE A 12 -5.97 -8.28 20.78
C PHE A 12 -7.43 -7.93 21.08
N SER A 13 -7.69 -6.99 22.00
CA SER A 13 -9.06 -6.60 22.40
C SER A 13 -9.58 -5.33 21.72
N ALA A 14 -8.70 -4.47 21.19
CA ALA A 14 -9.08 -3.15 20.67
C ALA A 14 -9.55 -3.15 19.20
N GLN A 15 -9.38 -4.25 18.47
CA GLN A 15 -9.60 -4.34 17.03
C GLN A 15 -10.48 -5.55 16.66
N PRO A 16 -11.33 -5.45 15.63
CA PRO A 16 -12.02 -6.60 15.07
C PRO A 16 -11.02 -7.68 14.64
N ALA A 17 -11.39 -8.95 14.83
CA ALA A 17 -10.52 -10.08 14.54
C ALA A 17 -10.00 -10.09 13.09
N TRP A 18 -10.84 -9.70 12.11
CA TRP A 18 -10.45 -9.64 10.70
C TRP A 18 -9.34 -8.62 10.44
N ALA A 19 -9.39 -7.45 11.10
CA ALA A 19 -8.40 -6.38 10.91
C ALA A 19 -7.07 -6.83 11.49
N LEU A 20 -7.09 -7.36 12.72
CA LEU A 20 -5.90 -7.90 13.36
C LEU A 20 -5.27 -9.04 12.56
N LEU A 21 -6.08 -9.99 12.07
CA LEU A 21 -5.60 -11.09 11.22
C LEU A 21 -4.90 -10.55 9.97
N THR A 22 -5.53 -9.60 9.29
CA THR A 22 -5.00 -8.98 8.07
C THR A 22 -3.69 -8.23 8.35
N GLU A 23 -3.64 -7.41 9.41
CA GLU A 23 -2.44 -6.69 9.83
C GLU A 23 -1.27 -7.63 10.11
N VAL A 24 -1.49 -8.67 10.92
CA VAL A 24 -0.45 -9.63 11.29
C VAL A 24 -0.02 -10.45 10.08
N PHE A 25 -0.95 -10.90 9.25
CA PHE A 25 -0.66 -11.65 8.03
C PHE A 25 0.26 -10.86 7.08
N ILE A 26 -0.11 -9.62 6.76
CA ILE A 26 0.69 -8.75 5.88
C ILE A 26 2.03 -8.40 6.56
N GLY A 27 2.02 -8.13 7.86
CA GLY A 27 3.23 -7.84 8.63
C GLY A 27 4.24 -8.98 8.62
N ILE A 28 3.79 -10.23 8.78
CA ILE A 28 4.64 -11.42 8.65
C ILE A 28 5.16 -11.56 7.21
N GLY A 29 4.32 -11.28 6.21
CA GLY A 29 4.73 -11.27 4.81
C GLY A 29 5.92 -10.32 4.56
N TRP A 30 5.85 -9.09 5.09
CA TRP A 30 6.95 -8.13 5.01
C TRP A 30 8.18 -8.56 5.79
N LEU A 31 8.01 -9.15 6.98
CA LEU A 31 9.14 -9.64 7.77
C LEU A 31 9.89 -10.75 7.04
N ARG A 32 9.16 -11.73 6.49
CA ARG A 32 9.73 -12.81 5.68
C ARG A 32 10.48 -12.23 4.48
N ALA A 33 9.85 -11.33 3.73
CA ALA A 33 10.45 -10.70 2.57
C ALA A 33 11.71 -9.91 2.92
N ALA A 34 11.76 -9.25 4.08
CA ALA A 34 12.96 -8.53 4.53
C ALA A 34 14.08 -9.49 4.92
N VAL A 35 13.77 -10.55 5.67
CA VAL A 35 14.75 -11.56 6.10
C VAL A 35 15.38 -12.25 4.90
N GLU A 36 14.59 -12.65 3.90
CA GLU A 36 15.08 -13.24 2.65
C GLU A 36 16.13 -12.36 1.96
N LYS A 37 15.93 -11.04 1.97
CA LYS A 37 16.86 -10.07 1.36
C LYS A 37 18.10 -9.84 2.21
N LEU A 38 17.97 -9.87 3.54
CA LEU A 38 19.09 -9.69 4.44
C LEU A 38 20.11 -10.82 4.33
N ILE A 39 19.64 -12.05 4.11
CA ILE A 39 20.49 -13.25 4.05
C ILE A 39 21.03 -13.55 2.65
N ASP A 40 20.51 -12.90 1.60
CA ASP A 40 20.98 -13.05 0.23
C ASP A 40 22.05 -11.98 -0.10
N PRO A 41 23.32 -12.38 -0.32
CA PRO A 41 24.40 -11.46 -0.64
C PRO A 41 24.12 -10.57 -1.87
N ALA A 42 23.33 -11.04 -2.85
CA ALA A 42 23.07 -10.32 -4.09
C ALA A 42 22.20 -9.07 -3.89
N TRP A 43 21.46 -8.97 -2.79
CA TRP A 43 20.71 -7.76 -2.44
C TRP A 43 21.63 -6.61 -2.04
N TRP A 44 22.78 -6.90 -1.45
CA TRP A 44 23.70 -5.88 -0.94
C TRP A 44 24.51 -5.19 -2.03
N THR A 45 24.64 -5.82 -3.21
CA THR A 45 25.26 -5.18 -4.39
C THR A 45 24.26 -4.39 -5.22
N GLY A 46 22.95 -4.63 -5.03
CA GLY A 46 21.89 -4.06 -5.87
C GLY A 46 21.66 -4.85 -7.16
N GLN A 47 22.37 -5.96 -7.38
CA GLN A 47 22.21 -6.78 -8.59
C GLN A 47 20.77 -7.26 -8.76
N VAL A 48 20.15 -7.77 -7.69
CA VAL A 48 18.76 -8.26 -7.73
C VAL A 48 17.77 -7.18 -8.14
N VAL A 49 18.00 -5.92 -7.74
CA VAL A 49 17.14 -4.79 -8.12
C VAL A 49 17.30 -4.48 -9.61
N THR A 50 18.53 -4.49 -10.10
CA THR A 50 18.82 -4.28 -11.54
C THR A 50 18.19 -5.38 -12.37
N ASP A 51 18.45 -6.65 -12.03
CA ASP A 51 17.90 -7.82 -12.71
C ASP A 51 16.36 -7.81 -12.71
N PHE A 52 15.77 -7.46 -11.57
CA PHE A 52 14.32 -7.36 -11.44
C PHE A 52 13.73 -6.30 -12.37
N VAL A 53 14.34 -5.11 -12.44
CA VAL A 53 13.86 -4.06 -13.34
C VAL A 53 14.00 -4.51 -14.79
N GLU A 54 15.19 -4.98 -15.18
CA GLU A 54 15.49 -5.41 -16.55
C GLU A 54 14.57 -6.54 -17.01
N SER A 55 14.26 -7.51 -16.14
CA SER A 55 13.38 -8.63 -16.47
C SER A 55 11.90 -8.26 -16.60
N HIS A 56 11.50 -7.05 -16.16
CA HIS A 56 10.11 -6.58 -16.22
C HIS A 56 9.94 -5.29 -17.03
N LEU A 57 10.98 -4.80 -17.74
CA LEU A 57 10.86 -3.56 -18.52
C LEU A 57 9.70 -3.60 -19.51
N ASP A 58 9.53 -4.72 -20.22
CA ASP A 58 8.48 -4.90 -21.23
C ASP A 58 7.06 -4.95 -20.64
N SER A 59 6.93 -5.35 -19.37
CA SER A 59 5.64 -5.41 -18.67
C SER A 59 5.38 -4.20 -17.77
N SER A 60 6.37 -3.32 -17.57
CA SER A 60 6.24 -2.14 -16.73
C SER A 60 5.27 -1.11 -17.32
N VAL A 61 4.65 -0.28 -16.46
CA VAL A 61 3.82 0.82 -16.93
C VAL A 61 4.73 1.87 -17.58
N GLY A 62 4.37 2.38 -18.76
CA GLY A 62 5.30 3.19 -19.57
C GLY A 62 5.88 4.41 -18.86
N TRP A 63 5.13 5.12 -18.00
CA TRP A 63 5.68 6.23 -17.21
C TRP A 63 6.65 5.79 -16.10
N TYR A 64 6.56 4.54 -15.63
CA TYR A 64 7.45 3.98 -14.62
C TYR A 64 8.73 3.41 -15.23
N SER A 65 8.67 2.90 -16.48
CA SER A 65 9.83 2.36 -17.19
C SER A 65 10.99 3.37 -17.25
N ALA A 66 10.71 4.62 -17.62
CA ALA A 66 11.68 5.71 -17.65
C ALA A 66 12.26 5.97 -16.26
N PHE A 67 11.42 6.11 -15.24
CA PHE A 67 11.87 6.29 -13.85
C PHE A 67 12.76 5.13 -13.38
N ALA A 68 12.40 3.89 -13.71
CA ALA A 68 13.15 2.71 -13.31
C ALA A 68 14.54 2.69 -13.96
N SER A 69 14.62 2.94 -15.26
CA SER A 69 15.89 2.96 -16.00
C SER A 69 16.80 4.13 -15.62
N GLU A 70 16.25 5.32 -15.35
CA GLU A 70 17.04 6.54 -15.09
C GLU A 70 17.39 6.75 -13.61
N PHE A 71 16.59 6.22 -12.68
CA PHE A 71 16.77 6.45 -11.25
C PHE A 71 16.95 5.16 -10.44
N VAL A 72 16.15 4.13 -10.70
CA VAL A 72 16.18 2.90 -9.89
C VAL A 72 17.43 2.08 -10.18
N VAL A 73 17.73 1.82 -11.46
CA VAL A 73 18.91 1.04 -11.86
C VAL A 73 20.22 1.73 -11.47
N PRO A 74 20.44 3.03 -11.75
CA PRO A 74 21.70 3.69 -11.38
C PRO A 74 21.92 3.79 -9.85
N ALA A 75 20.84 3.75 -9.06
CA ALA A 75 20.89 3.77 -7.60
C ALA A 75 20.53 2.42 -6.97
N ALA A 76 20.66 1.30 -7.70
CA ALA A 76 20.11 0.01 -7.32
C ALA A 76 20.53 -0.46 -5.91
N THR A 77 21.79 -0.25 -5.53
CA THR A 77 22.29 -0.59 -4.19
C THR A 77 21.58 0.21 -3.09
N VAL A 78 21.38 1.52 -3.30
CA VAL A 78 20.66 2.39 -2.34
C VAL A 78 19.19 2.00 -2.29
N VAL A 79 18.57 1.74 -3.43
CA VAL A 79 17.18 1.28 -3.51
C VAL A 79 17.01 -0.05 -2.77
N ALA A 80 17.91 -1.01 -2.96
CA ALA A 80 17.89 -2.29 -2.25
C ALA A 80 17.88 -2.09 -0.72
N LEU A 81 18.77 -1.23 -0.21
CA LEU A 81 18.81 -0.91 1.22
C LEU A 81 17.51 -0.24 1.70
N VAL A 82 16.99 0.73 0.95
CA VAL A 82 15.72 1.41 1.27
C VAL A 82 14.57 0.41 1.31
N VAL A 83 14.49 -0.51 0.34
CA VAL A 83 13.46 -1.56 0.29
C VAL A 83 13.55 -2.44 1.53
N VAL A 84 14.73 -2.94 1.90
CA VAL A 84 14.90 -3.80 3.09
C VAL A 84 14.47 -3.06 4.37
N VAL A 85 14.92 -1.82 4.55
CA VAL A 85 14.57 -1.01 5.72
C VAL A 85 13.06 -0.73 5.76
N ALA A 86 12.46 -0.36 4.63
CA ALA A 86 11.02 -0.11 4.53
C ALA A 86 10.20 -1.37 4.88
N GLN A 87 10.62 -2.55 4.42
CA GLN A 87 9.97 -3.82 4.74
C GLN A 87 10.04 -4.14 6.23
N LEU A 88 11.20 -3.95 6.87
CA LEU A 88 11.35 -4.14 8.33
C LEU A 88 10.48 -3.17 9.12
N VAL A 89 10.42 -1.89 8.73
CA VAL A 89 9.58 -0.88 9.41
C VAL A 89 8.09 -1.19 9.22
N ALA A 90 7.67 -1.57 8.01
CA ALA A 90 6.29 -1.97 7.74
C ALA A 90 5.90 -3.21 8.56
N ALA A 91 6.74 -4.24 8.56
CA ALA A 91 6.54 -5.45 9.36
C ALA A 91 6.39 -5.14 10.85
N ALA A 92 7.35 -4.39 11.41
CA ALA A 92 7.36 -4.01 12.81
C ALA A 92 6.13 -3.19 13.20
N GLY A 93 5.68 -2.27 12.35
CA GLY A 93 4.48 -1.47 12.61
C GLY A 93 3.17 -2.25 12.48
N LEU A 94 3.07 -3.17 11.52
CA LEU A 94 1.88 -3.99 11.28
C LEU A 94 1.69 -5.07 12.37
N ILE A 95 2.73 -5.86 12.66
CA ILE A 95 2.74 -6.83 13.78
C ILE A 95 2.66 -6.09 15.12
N SER A 96 3.29 -4.93 15.16
CA SER A 96 3.23 -3.86 16.13
C SER A 96 1.84 -3.45 16.61
N GLY A 97 1.08 -2.92 15.65
CA GLY A 97 0.00 -1.97 15.88
C GLY A 97 0.51 -0.55 16.18
N ARG A 98 1.82 -0.37 16.32
CA ARG A 98 2.44 0.94 16.57
C ARG A 98 2.60 1.66 15.24
N ARG A 99 2.10 2.90 15.18
CA ARG A 99 2.12 3.73 13.97
C ARG A 99 1.52 3.00 12.76
N LEU A 100 0.43 2.25 12.99
CA LEU A 100 -0.20 1.36 12.01
C LEU A 100 -0.47 2.05 10.65
N GLY A 101 -1.02 3.26 10.65
CA GLY A 101 -1.28 4.00 9.41
C GLY A 101 -0.02 4.27 8.57
N ALA A 102 1.12 4.57 9.22
CA ALA A 102 2.39 4.76 8.52
C ALA A 102 2.94 3.43 7.97
N ALA A 103 2.86 2.36 8.75
CA ALA A 103 3.28 1.02 8.33
C ALA A 103 2.45 0.52 7.13
N ILE A 104 1.14 0.74 7.14
CA ILE A 104 0.26 0.45 6.01
C ILE A 104 0.65 1.31 4.80
N GLY A 105 0.89 2.61 5.00
CA GLY A 105 1.31 3.53 3.93
C GLY A 105 2.62 3.09 3.25
N ILE A 106 3.62 2.65 4.02
CA ILE A 106 4.87 2.11 3.48
C ILE A 106 4.61 0.86 2.63
N GLY A 107 3.81 -0.09 3.13
CA GLY A 107 3.51 -1.30 2.36
C GLY A 107 2.71 -1.00 1.08
N ILE A 108 1.78 -0.05 1.12
CA ILE A 108 1.07 0.43 -0.08
C ILE A 108 2.08 1.02 -1.08
N PHE A 109 2.96 1.90 -0.63
CA PHE A 109 3.97 2.51 -1.48
C PHE A 109 4.86 1.47 -2.16
N LEU A 110 5.36 0.47 -1.42
CA LEU A 110 6.17 -0.61 -1.99
C LEU A 110 5.40 -1.43 -3.02
N ASN A 111 4.16 -1.84 -2.70
CA ASN A 111 3.33 -2.63 -3.63
C ASN A 111 2.95 -1.84 -4.90
N LEU A 112 2.73 -0.53 -4.80
CA LEU A 112 2.51 0.32 -5.98
C LEU A 112 3.75 0.35 -6.88
N ASN A 113 4.96 0.44 -6.31
CA ASN A 113 6.20 0.41 -7.09
C ASN A 113 6.42 -0.95 -7.76
N PHE A 114 6.21 -2.07 -7.04
CA PHE A 114 6.30 -3.40 -7.64
C PHE A 114 5.29 -3.61 -8.77
N MET A 115 4.04 -3.18 -8.57
CA MET A 115 3.02 -3.24 -9.61
C MET A 115 3.38 -2.35 -10.81
N ALA A 116 3.87 -1.14 -10.59
CA ALA A 116 4.31 -0.25 -11.67
C ALA A 116 5.51 -0.81 -12.46
N ALA A 117 6.38 -1.55 -11.79
CA ALA A 117 7.48 -2.26 -12.42
C ALA A 117 7.04 -3.50 -13.22
N GLY A 118 5.77 -3.92 -13.16
CA GLY A 118 5.27 -5.11 -13.87
C GLY A 118 5.04 -6.34 -12.97
N ALA A 119 5.40 -6.29 -11.69
CA ALA A 119 5.15 -7.35 -10.72
C ALA A 119 3.79 -7.16 -10.02
N VAL A 120 2.71 -7.41 -10.76
CA VAL A 120 1.33 -7.21 -10.29
C VAL A 120 0.96 -8.19 -9.17
N ASN A 121 1.34 -9.46 -9.31
CA ASN A 121 1.05 -10.51 -8.34
C ASN A 121 2.25 -10.72 -7.41
N PRO A 122 2.07 -10.76 -6.07
CA PRO A 122 0.82 -10.63 -5.31
C PRO A 122 0.45 -9.17 -4.92
N SER A 123 1.15 -8.16 -5.42
CA SER A 123 1.03 -6.75 -5.04
C SER A 123 -0.41 -6.22 -5.02
N ALA A 124 -1.22 -6.55 -6.03
CA ALA A 124 -2.61 -6.12 -6.13
C ALA A 124 -3.47 -6.56 -4.93
N PHE A 125 -3.28 -7.80 -4.45
CA PHE A 125 -4.02 -8.32 -3.29
C PHE A 125 -3.63 -7.59 -2.01
N TYR A 126 -2.34 -7.28 -1.84
CA TYR A 126 -1.89 -6.50 -0.70
C TYR A 126 -2.41 -5.07 -0.74
N LEU A 127 -2.45 -4.43 -1.92
CA LEU A 127 -3.06 -3.10 -2.07
C LEU A 127 -4.53 -3.09 -1.65
N LEU A 128 -5.31 -4.08 -2.08
CA LEU A 128 -6.72 -4.21 -1.69
C LEU A 128 -6.87 -4.39 -0.16
N ALA A 129 -6.09 -5.30 0.43
CA ALA A 129 -6.16 -5.57 1.86
C ALA A 129 -5.74 -4.36 2.71
N GLN A 130 -4.64 -3.70 2.34
CA GLN A 130 -4.11 -2.52 3.01
C GLN A 130 -5.01 -1.29 2.82
N GLY A 131 -5.56 -1.09 1.63
CA GLY A 131 -6.55 -0.05 1.36
C GLY A 131 -7.81 -0.23 2.21
N SER A 132 -8.29 -1.47 2.34
CA SER A 132 -9.43 -1.81 3.21
C SER A 132 -9.17 -1.47 4.68
N LEU A 133 -7.95 -1.74 5.19
CA LEU A 133 -7.55 -1.35 6.53
C LEU A 133 -7.53 0.18 6.71
N LEU A 134 -7.00 0.95 5.74
CA LEU A 134 -6.99 2.42 5.83
C LEU A 134 -8.39 3.03 5.80
N LEU A 135 -9.28 2.52 4.93
CA LEU A 135 -10.67 2.95 4.87
C LEU A 135 -11.36 2.71 6.22
N TRP A 136 -11.22 1.50 6.77
CA TRP A 136 -11.76 1.16 8.08
C TRP A 136 -11.22 2.06 9.19
N MET A 137 -9.92 2.37 9.19
CA MET A 137 -9.32 3.29 10.16
C MET A 137 -9.88 4.71 10.05
N ALA A 138 -10.10 5.20 8.82
CA ALA A 138 -10.67 6.52 8.57
C ALA A 138 -12.11 6.62 9.09
N GLU A 139 -12.92 5.58 8.89
CA GLU A 139 -14.31 5.52 9.35
C GLU A 139 -14.42 5.39 10.88
N ARG A 140 -13.53 4.63 11.53
CA ARG A 140 -13.51 4.51 13.00
C ARG A 140 -13.17 5.81 13.72
N ARG A 141 -12.40 6.69 13.10
CA ARG A 141 -11.95 7.96 13.70
C ARG A 141 -12.29 9.12 12.78
N PRO A 142 -13.57 9.54 12.74
CA PRO A 142 -14.06 10.56 11.81
C PRO A 142 -13.50 11.94 12.16
N THR A 143 -12.29 12.22 11.67
CA THR A 143 -11.56 13.47 11.88
C THR A 143 -11.47 14.27 10.58
N LEU A 144 -11.19 15.57 10.68
CA LEU A 144 -10.91 16.38 9.49
C LEU A 144 -9.66 15.87 8.74
N ALA A 145 -8.65 15.41 9.48
CA ALA A 145 -7.45 14.80 8.90
C ALA A 145 -7.79 13.55 8.10
N ALA A 146 -8.63 12.65 8.63
CA ALA A 146 -9.09 11.46 7.91
C ALA A 146 -9.83 11.83 6.61
N ARG A 147 -10.76 12.80 6.66
CA ARG A 147 -11.48 13.27 5.47
C ARG A 147 -10.55 13.86 4.41
N ARG A 148 -9.57 14.68 4.83
CA ARG A 148 -8.55 15.23 3.91
C ARG A 148 -7.70 14.12 3.30
N GLY A 149 -7.28 13.15 4.11
CA GLY A 149 -6.53 11.98 3.65
C GLY A 149 -7.28 11.20 2.58
N LEU A 150 -8.57 10.93 2.77
CA LEU A 150 -9.43 10.27 1.76
C LEU A 150 -9.52 11.08 0.46
N GLY A 151 -9.66 12.40 0.55
CA GLY A 151 -9.67 13.27 -0.63
C GLY A 151 -8.36 13.24 -1.41
N ILE A 152 -7.22 13.31 -0.71
CA ILE A 152 -5.88 13.22 -1.32
C ILE A 152 -5.69 11.85 -1.96
N ALA A 153 -6.05 10.76 -1.26
CA ALA A 153 -5.95 9.40 -1.79
C ALA A 153 -6.78 9.22 -3.06
N ALA A 154 -8.01 9.73 -3.09
CA ALA A 154 -8.87 9.69 -4.28
C ALA A 154 -8.23 10.48 -5.45
N LEU A 155 -7.74 11.70 -5.20
CA LEU A 155 -7.11 12.52 -6.24
C LEU A 155 -5.87 11.86 -6.82
N VAL A 156 -4.98 11.34 -5.96
CA VAL A 156 -3.75 10.66 -6.40
C VAL A 156 -4.10 9.38 -7.17
N ALA A 157 -4.98 8.54 -6.64
CA ALA A 157 -5.35 7.28 -7.29
C ALA A 157 -6.06 7.51 -8.63
N GLY A 158 -6.96 8.50 -8.70
CA GLY A 158 -7.62 8.89 -9.95
C GLY A 158 -6.62 9.45 -10.97
N GLY A 159 -5.70 10.32 -10.53
CA GLY A 159 -4.65 10.88 -11.39
C GLY A 159 -3.72 9.82 -11.95
N VAL A 160 -3.22 8.89 -11.12
CA VAL A 160 -2.38 7.78 -11.56
C VAL A 160 -3.15 6.85 -12.51
N GLY A 161 -4.42 6.54 -12.21
CA GLY A 161 -5.26 5.76 -13.12
C GLY A 161 -5.40 6.41 -14.49
N LEU A 162 -5.62 7.73 -14.55
CA LEU A 162 -5.72 8.47 -15.82
C LEU A 162 -4.39 8.49 -16.59
N ILE A 163 -3.27 8.71 -15.91
CA ILE A 163 -1.93 8.72 -16.54
C ILE A 163 -1.55 7.32 -17.05
N SER A 164 -2.03 6.26 -16.41
CA SER A 164 -1.80 4.88 -16.84
C SER A 164 -2.67 4.44 -18.03
N LEU A 165 -3.76 5.15 -18.33
CA LEU A 165 -4.74 4.74 -19.36
C LEU A 165 -4.12 4.51 -20.76
N PRO A 166 -3.19 5.35 -21.27
CA PRO A 166 -2.59 5.13 -22.59
C PRO A 166 -1.68 3.89 -22.68
N PHE A 167 -1.32 3.29 -21.54
CA PHE A 167 -0.42 2.15 -21.45
C PHE A 167 -1.14 0.81 -21.26
N VAL A 168 -2.47 0.80 -21.32
CA VAL A 168 -3.26 -0.44 -21.30
C VAL A 168 -2.93 -1.26 -22.54
N SER A 169 -2.38 -2.45 -22.33
CA SER A 169 -1.91 -3.35 -23.39
C SER A 169 -2.96 -4.39 -23.78
N THR A 170 -3.83 -4.78 -22.85
CA THR A 170 -4.85 -5.80 -23.09
C THR A 170 -6.10 -5.60 -22.24
N LEU A 171 -7.25 -5.97 -22.80
CA LEU A 171 -8.53 -6.10 -22.08
C LEU A 171 -9.02 -7.55 -22.07
N HIS A 172 -8.15 -8.50 -22.45
CA HIS A 172 -8.51 -9.91 -22.49
C HIS A 172 -8.74 -10.42 -21.05
N PRO A 173 -9.90 -11.04 -20.73
CA PRO A 173 -10.26 -11.39 -19.35
C PRO A 173 -9.25 -12.27 -18.62
N ALA A 174 -8.54 -13.13 -19.35
CA ALA A 174 -7.53 -14.01 -18.77
C ALA A 174 -6.17 -13.32 -18.48
N LEU A 175 -5.91 -12.16 -19.08
CA LEU A 175 -4.60 -11.47 -19.03
C LEU A 175 -4.68 -10.11 -18.32
N VAL A 176 -5.90 -9.60 -18.13
CA VAL A 176 -6.14 -8.27 -17.56
C VAL A 176 -5.59 -8.09 -16.14
N ILE A 177 -5.45 -9.20 -15.39
CA ILE A 177 -4.89 -9.17 -14.03
C ILE A 177 -3.36 -9.05 -14.02
N ASP A 178 -2.69 -9.34 -15.14
CA ASP A 178 -1.24 -9.24 -15.26
C ASP A 178 -0.79 -7.94 -15.94
N ASP A 179 -1.73 -7.16 -16.50
CA ASP A 179 -1.47 -5.83 -17.06
C ASP A 179 -1.46 -4.77 -15.94
N PRO A 180 -0.30 -4.20 -15.58
CA PRO A 180 -0.26 -3.25 -14.48
C PRO A 180 -0.98 -1.94 -14.80
N ALA A 181 -1.02 -1.50 -16.06
CA ALA A 181 -1.72 -0.27 -16.44
C ALA A 181 -3.22 -0.42 -16.22
N VAL A 182 -3.81 -1.56 -16.60
CA VAL A 182 -5.22 -1.86 -16.31
C VAL A 182 -5.48 -1.93 -14.81
N MET A 183 -4.55 -2.49 -14.05
CA MET A 183 -4.66 -2.58 -12.59
C MET A 183 -4.60 -1.20 -11.92
N PHE A 184 -3.77 -0.26 -12.40
CA PHE A 184 -3.79 1.13 -11.95
C PHE A 184 -5.08 1.86 -12.32
N VAL A 185 -5.59 1.69 -13.54
CA VAL A 185 -6.87 2.29 -13.98
C VAL A 185 -8.01 1.78 -13.10
N THR A 186 -8.16 0.47 -12.99
CA THR A 186 -9.24 -0.18 -12.24
C THR A 186 -9.12 0.11 -10.75
N GLY A 187 -7.92 -0.09 -10.18
CA GLY A 187 -7.64 0.21 -8.78
C GLY A 187 -7.83 1.70 -8.45
N GLY A 188 -7.49 2.60 -9.37
CA GLY A 188 -7.72 4.04 -9.26
C GLY A 188 -9.21 4.37 -9.17
N ILE A 189 -10.04 3.84 -10.08
CA ILE A 189 -11.50 4.01 -10.08
C ILE A 189 -12.10 3.48 -8.77
N LEU A 190 -11.75 2.26 -8.37
CA LEU A 190 -12.26 1.65 -7.14
C LEU A 190 -11.86 2.45 -5.90
N THR A 191 -10.62 2.95 -5.86
CA THR A 191 -10.12 3.78 -4.75
C THR A 191 -10.87 5.11 -4.68
N VAL A 192 -11.14 5.76 -5.81
CA VAL A 192 -11.92 7.01 -5.86
C VAL A 192 -13.33 6.78 -5.30
N LEU A 193 -14.02 5.74 -5.77
CA LEU A 193 -15.38 5.41 -5.31
C LEU A 193 -15.41 5.07 -3.81
N ALA A 194 -14.47 4.26 -3.35
CA ALA A 194 -14.37 3.88 -1.94
C ALA A 194 -14.07 5.08 -1.04
N CYS A 195 -13.12 5.94 -1.43
CA CYS A 195 -12.77 7.13 -0.68
C CYS A 195 -13.91 8.15 -0.66
N PHE A 196 -14.65 8.31 -1.76
CA PHE A 196 -15.84 9.15 -1.80
C PHE A 196 -16.90 8.66 -0.81
N ARG A 197 -17.21 7.35 -0.84
CA ARG A 197 -18.21 6.74 0.05
C ARG A 197 -17.82 6.85 1.52
N ALA A 198 -16.55 6.58 1.84
CA ALA A 198 -16.01 6.73 3.19
C ALA A 198 -16.00 8.22 3.63
N GLY A 199 -15.71 9.13 2.70
CA GLY A 199 -15.72 10.58 2.95
C GLY A 199 -17.11 11.11 3.36
N VAL A 200 -18.17 10.62 2.70
CA VAL A 200 -19.56 10.90 3.09
C VAL A 200 -19.85 10.35 4.50
N SER A 201 -19.47 9.09 4.76
CA SER A 201 -19.63 8.43 6.06
C SER A 201 -18.99 9.24 7.20
N VAL A 202 -17.73 9.64 7.01
CA VAL A 202 -16.95 10.46 7.96
C VAL A 202 -17.58 11.83 8.19
N ALA A 203 -18.11 12.47 7.13
CA ALA A 203 -18.77 13.77 7.25
C ALA A 203 -20.05 13.70 8.08
N SER A 204 -20.91 12.72 7.81
CA SER A 204 -22.16 12.50 8.56
C SER A 204 -21.91 12.13 10.02
N ALA A 205 -20.91 11.28 10.29
CA ALA A 205 -20.56 10.90 11.66
C ALA A 205 -20.11 12.10 12.50
N ARG A 206 -19.35 13.03 11.90
CA ARG A 206 -18.86 14.23 12.57
C ARG A 206 -19.98 15.21 12.93
N GLN A 207 -20.98 15.40 12.06
CA GLN A 207 -22.13 16.28 12.32
C GLN A 207 -22.91 15.80 13.55
N ARG A 208 -23.12 14.49 13.71
CA ARG A 208 -23.80 13.91 14.89
C ARG A 208 -23.09 14.17 16.22
N HIS A 209 -21.79 14.41 16.22
CA HIS A 209 -21.01 14.69 17.43
C HIS A 209 -20.89 16.19 17.75
N ASN A 210 -21.38 17.08 16.88
CA ASN A 210 -21.37 18.52 17.13
C ASN A 210 -22.78 19.14 16.95
N PRO A 211 -23.68 18.96 17.94
CA PRO A 211 -25.05 19.46 17.85
C PRO A 211 -25.19 20.99 17.93
N SER A 212 -24.11 21.73 18.21
CA SER A 212 -24.13 23.20 18.37
C SER A 212 -24.32 24.00 17.08
N SER A 213 -24.61 23.35 15.95
CA SER A 213 -24.85 23.98 14.65
C SER A 213 -26.30 23.90 14.17
N GLU A 214 -27.25 23.52 15.02
CA GLU A 214 -28.68 23.74 14.75
C GLU A 214 -29.06 25.18 15.18
N PRO A 215 -29.62 25.99 14.25
CA PRO A 215 -30.02 27.38 14.53
C PRO A 215 -31.22 27.49 15.46
#